data_AF-V6JTK1-F1
#
_entry.id   AF-V6JTK1-F1
#
_cell.length_a   1.000
_cell.length_b   1.000
_cell.length_c   1.000
_cell.angle_alpha   90.00
_cell.angle_beta   90.00
_cell.angle_gamma   90.00
#
_symmetry.space_group_name_H-M   'P 1'
#
loop_
_entity.id
_entity.type
_entity.pdbx_description
1 polymer ?
#
loop_
_entity_poly.entity_id
_entity_poly.type
_entity_poly.pdbx_seq_one_letter_code
_entity_poly.pdbx_strand_id
1 'polypeptide(L)'
;MTAIYDTMRFVDCDIETVCLGQAASAASVLLAAGAPGKRLALPGARVLIHQPSFAEPVQGRADDLAIQARELLRTRGRLEELYVRHTGRDLETVRADLERDTVLDAAGAVDYGLVDRITVPRKASLAARGRR
;
A
#
# COMPACT_ATOMS: atom_id res chain seq x y z
N MET A 1 4.46 -2.09 -11.72
CA MET A 1 4.07 -2.19 -10.30
C MET A 1 4.40 -3.56 -9.71
N THR A 2 3.98 -4.65 -10.37
CA THR A 2 4.12 -5.99 -9.78
C THR A 2 5.56 -6.46 -9.66
N ALA A 3 6.51 -5.98 -10.46
CA ALA A 3 7.91 -6.44 -10.39
C ALA A 3 8.49 -6.43 -8.96
N ILE A 4 8.39 -5.31 -8.23
CA ILE A 4 8.90 -5.24 -6.84
C ILE A 4 8.11 -6.16 -5.92
N TYR A 5 6.78 -6.16 -6.05
CA TYR A 5 5.92 -7.04 -5.26
C TYR A 5 6.24 -8.53 -5.49
N ASP A 6 6.40 -8.94 -6.75
CA ASP A 6 6.69 -10.31 -7.13
C ASP A 6 8.09 -10.70 -6.62
N THR A 7 9.08 -9.79 -6.68
CA THR A 7 10.37 -10.01 -6.03
C THR A 7 10.23 -10.15 -4.51
N MET A 8 9.42 -9.31 -3.86
CA MET A 8 9.15 -9.44 -2.42
C MET A 8 8.54 -10.80 -2.05
N ARG A 9 7.76 -11.39 -2.95
CA ARG A 9 7.18 -12.73 -2.79
C ARG A 9 8.09 -13.88 -3.21
N PHE A 10 9.08 -13.60 -4.05
CA PHE A 10 10.00 -14.60 -4.61
C PHE A 10 11.16 -14.92 -3.66
N VAL A 11 11.64 -13.95 -2.90
CA VAL A 11 12.75 -14.16 -1.97
C VAL A 11 12.30 -14.97 -0.74
N ASP A 12 13.20 -15.82 -0.23
CA ASP A 12 12.90 -16.71 0.90
C ASP A 12 12.89 -15.99 2.27
N CYS A 13 13.47 -14.79 2.35
CA CYS A 13 13.55 -14.05 3.60
C CYS A 13 12.31 -13.21 3.88
N ASP A 14 11.98 -13.04 5.16
CA ASP A 14 10.95 -12.11 5.57
C ASP A 14 11.36 -10.66 5.25
N ILE A 15 10.42 -9.90 4.71
CA ILE A 15 10.62 -8.48 4.39
C ILE A 15 9.91 -7.61 5.42
N GLU A 16 10.68 -6.77 6.10
CA GLU A 16 10.15 -5.68 6.91
C GLU A 16 9.89 -4.45 6.04
N THR A 17 8.70 -3.87 6.18
CA THR A 17 8.31 -2.64 5.48
C THR A 17 8.13 -1.51 6.48
N VAL A 18 8.62 -0.32 6.16
CA VAL A 18 8.54 0.84 7.05
C VAL A 18 8.09 2.08 6.27
N CYS A 19 6.92 2.62 6.61
CA CYS A 19 6.45 3.87 6.06
C CYS A 19 7.09 5.07 6.77
N LEU A 20 7.94 5.79 6.04
CA LEU A 20 8.56 7.04 6.47
C LEU A 20 7.92 8.18 5.66
N GLY A 21 7.10 9.01 6.32
CA GLY A 21 6.42 10.14 5.67
C GLY A 21 5.17 9.72 4.91
N GLN A 22 5.29 9.06 3.75
CA GLN A 22 4.12 8.62 2.99
C GLN A 22 4.30 7.34 2.17
N ALA A 23 3.23 6.56 2.07
CA ALA A 23 3.08 5.48 1.10
C ALA A 23 1.76 5.66 0.33
N ALA A 24 1.84 5.97 -0.95
CA ALA A 24 0.67 6.22 -1.80
C ALA A 24 0.60 5.23 -2.96
N SER A 25 -0.61 4.80 -3.33
CA SER A 25 -0.84 4.00 -4.54
C SER A 25 -0.13 2.64 -4.51
N ALA A 26 0.64 2.31 -5.55
CA ALA A 26 1.57 1.18 -5.55
C ALA A 26 2.40 1.05 -4.26
N ALA A 27 2.84 2.16 -3.66
CA ALA A 27 3.69 2.12 -2.47
C ALA A 27 2.93 1.65 -1.21
N SER A 28 1.64 1.94 -1.07
CA SER A 28 0.84 1.44 0.06
C SER A 28 0.57 -0.06 -0.07
N VAL A 29 0.45 -0.58 -1.30
CA VAL A 29 0.41 -2.03 -1.54
C VAL A 29 1.73 -2.69 -1.16
N LEU A 30 2.87 -2.11 -1.56
CA LEU A 30 4.18 -2.64 -1.17
C LEU A 30 4.39 -2.58 0.35
N LEU A 31 3.91 -1.52 1.01
CA LEU A 31 3.92 -1.42 2.47
C LEU A 31 3.13 -2.57 3.11
N ALA A 32 1.91 -2.83 2.62
CA ALA A 32 1.05 -3.90 3.12
C ALA A 32 1.59 -5.31 2.82
N ALA A 33 2.39 -5.46 1.77
CA ALA A 33 2.96 -6.73 1.31
C ALA A 33 4.16 -7.24 2.14
N GLY A 34 4.63 -6.46 3.12
CA GLY A 34 5.64 -6.93 4.08
C GLY A 34 5.16 -8.16 4.86
N ALA A 35 6.11 -8.88 5.46
CA ALA A 35 5.78 -10.05 6.26
C ALA A 35 4.86 -9.66 7.43
N PRO A 36 3.80 -10.43 7.75
CA PRO A 36 2.90 -10.13 8.85
C PRO A 36 3.64 -9.94 10.18
N GLY A 37 3.30 -8.90 10.93
CA GLY A 37 3.99 -8.47 12.15
C GLY A 37 5.23 -7.60 11.91
N LYS A 38 5.67 -7.42 10.65
CA LYS A 38 6.85 -6.63 10.25
C LYS A 38 6.50 -5.44 9.34
N ARG A 39 5.25 -4.98 9.36
CA ARG A 39 4.80 -3.81 8.61
C ARG A 39 4.65 -2.63 9.55
N LEU A 40 5.43 -1.58 9.36
CA LEU A 40 5.60 -0.49 10.33
C LEU A 40 5.28 0.87 9.70
N ALA A 41 4.79 1.80 10.51
CA ALA A 41 4.68 3.21 10.15
C ALA A 41 5.22 4.12 11.26
N LEU A 42 5.76 5.28 10.91
CA LEU A 42 6.04 6.33 11.90
C LEU A 42 4.75 7.06 12.29
N PRO A 43 4.68 7.72 13.47
CA PRO A 43 3.47 8.39 13.94
C PRO A 43 2.94 9.48 12.99
N GLY A 44 3.84 10.20 12.32
CA GLY A 44 3.48 11.24 11.34
C GLY A 44 3.39 10.73 9.90
N ALA A 45 3.40 9.41 9.68
CA ALA A 45 3.26 8.84 8.35
C ALA A 45 1.80 8.86 7.89
N ARG A 46 1.59 8.97 6.58
CA ARG A 46 0.28 8.83 5.94
C ARG A 46 0.30 7.74 4.88
N VAL A 47 -0.82 7.04 4.71
CA VAL A 47 -1.01 6.04 3.68
C VAL A 47 -2.20 6.45 2.81
N LEU A 48 -2.01 6.46 1.49
CA LEU A 48 -3.03 6.85 0.53
C LEU A 48 -3.41 5.65 -0.35
N ILE A 49 -4.69 5.28 -0.29
CA ILE A 49 -5.31 4.34 -1.21
C ILE A 49 -6.06 5.16 -2.26
N HIS A 50 -5.75 4.93 -3.53
CA HIS A 50 -6.48 5.55 -4.64
C HIS A 50 -6.40 4.68 -5.90
N GLN A 51 -7.38 4.84 -6.77
CA GLN A 51 -7.42 4.13 -8.05
C GLN A 51 -6.23 4.48 -8.95
N PRO A 52 -5.79 3.54 -9.81
CA PRO A 52 -4.80 3.85 -10.83
C PRO A 52 -5.39 4.85 -11.82
N SER A 53 -4.55 5.75 -12.30
CA SER A 53 -4.91 6.76 -13.30
C SER A 53 -3.83 6.86 -14.36
N PHE A 54 -4.19 7.42 -15.51
CA PHE A 54 -3.19 7.90 -16.45
C PHE A 54 -2.57 9.18 -15.91
N ALA A 55 -1.26 9.36 -16.14
CA ALA A 55 -0.56 10.59 -15.76
C ALA A 55 -1.03 11.79 -16.61
N GLU A 56 -1.42 11.51 -17.86
CA GLU A 56 -1.93 12.49 -18.82
C GLU A 56 -3.19 11.93 -19.50
N PRO A 57 -4.10 12.79 -19.98
CA PRO A 57 -5.27 12.32 -20.73
C PRO A 57 -4.85 11.48 -21.95
N VAL A 58 -5.44 10.30 -22.09
CA VAL A 58 -5.17 9.42 -23.23
C VAL A 58 -5.88 9.97 -24.47
N GLN A 59 -5.16 10.06 -25.58
CA GLN A 59 -5.68 10.46 -26.89
C GLN A 59 -5.31 9.40 -27.93
N GLY A 60 -6.16 9.16 -28.91
CA GLY A 60 -5.92 8.14 -29.94
C GLY A 60 -7.19 7.73 -30.67
N ARG A 61 -7.08 6.68 -31.50
CA ARG A 61 -8.25 6.08 -32.16
C ARG A 61 -9.13 5.39 -31.11
N ALA A 62 -10.39 5.15 -31.44
CA ALA A 62 -11.32 4.47 -30.54
C ALA A 62 -10.78 3.12 -30.03
N ASP A 63 -10.11 2.35 -30.90
CA ASP A 63 -9.50 1.07 -30.54
C ASP A 63 -8.34 1.22 -29.54
N ASP A 64 -7.50 2.25 -29.73
CA ASP A 64 -6.39 2.54 -28.82
C ASP A 64 -6.92 2.91 -27.43
N LEU A 65 -7.94 3.76 -27.38
CA LEU A 65 -8.60 4.15 -26.14
C LEU A 65 -9.22 2.94 -25.43
N ALA A 66 -9.87 2.04 -26.18
CA ALA A 66 -10.46 0.83 -25.62
C ALA A 66 -9.41 -0.14 -25.05
N ILE A 67 -8.25 -0.28 -25.70
CA ILE A 67 -7.13 -1.10 -25.20
C ILE A 67 -6.58 -0.51 -23.91
N GLN A 68 -6.33 0.81 -23.87
CA GLN A 68 -5.80 1.49 -22.69
C GLN A 68 -6.78 1.41 -21.50
N ALA A 69 -8.06 1.66 -21.74
CA ALA A 69 -9.09 1.54 -20.70
C ALA A 69 -9.17 0.12 -20.13
N ARG A 70 -9.09 -0.91 -20.97
CA ARG A 70 -9.11 -2.31 -20.54
C ARG A 70 -7.90 -2.63 -19.66
N GLU A 71 -6.72 -2.14 -20.00
CA GLU A 71 -5.50 -2.36 -19.21
C GLU A 71 -5.53 -1.61 -17.87
N LEU A 72 -6.10 -0.41 -17.84
CA LEU A 72 -6.30 0.33 -16.59
C LEU A 72 -7.25 -0.41 -15.65
N LEU A 73 -8.37 -0.93 -16.16
CA LEU A 73 -9.31 -1.75 -15.39
C LEU A 73 -8.68 -3.05 -14.90
N ARG A 74 -7.85 -3.71 -15.73
CA ARG A 74 -7.08 -4.89 -15.31
C ARG A 74 -6.12 -4.56 -14.17
N THR A 75 -5.42 -3.42 -14.26
CA THR A 75 -4.51 -2.93 -13.22
C THR A 75 -5.25 -2.61 -11.92
N ARG A 76 -6.42 -1.98 -12.02
CA ARG A 76 -7.30 -1.72 -10.87
C ARG A 76 -7.73 -3.01 -10.18
N GLY A 77 -8.21 -3.99 -10.94
CA GLY A 77 -8.59 -5.30 -10.38
C GLY A 77 -7.42 -5.99 -9.66
N ARG A 78 -6.20 -5.87 -10.21
CA ARG A 78 -5.00 -6.39 -9.54
C ARG A 78 -4.70 -5.68 -8.23
N LEU A 79 -4.88 -4.36 -8.16
CA LEU A 79 -4.72 -3.60 -6.91
C LEU A 79 -5.75 -4.05 -5.86
N GLU A 80 -7.01 -4.19 -6.25
CA GLU A 80 -8.09 -4.66 -5.38
C GLU A 80 -7.74 -6.02 -4.75
N GLU A 81 -7.31 -6.99 -5.55
CA GLU A 81 -6.87 -8.32 -5.07
C GLU A 81 -5.72 -8.24 -4.06
N LEU A 82 -4.74 -7.36 -4.33
CA LEU A 82 -3.57 -7.22 -3.46
C LEU A 82 -3.92 -6.58 -2.13
N TYR A 83 -4.80 -5.57 -2.12
CA TYR A 83 -5.30 -5.00 -0.88
C TYR A 83 -6.07 -6.04 -0.07
N VAL A 84 -7.08 -6.71 -0.67
CA VAL A 84 -7.86 -7.77 0.01
C VAL A 84 -6.93 -8.81 0.64
N ARG A 85 -5.93 -9.28 -0.12
CA ARG A 85 -4.95 -10.27 0.35
C ARG A 85 -4.19 -9.82 1.60
N HIS A 86 -3.70 -8.59 1.62
CA HIS A 86 -2.75 -8.14 2.65
C HIS A 86 -3.40 -7.41 3.81
N THR A 87 -4.61 -6.88 3.64
CA THR A 87 -5.35 -6.17 4.69
C THR A 87 -6.42 -7.05 5.35
N GLY A 88 -6.90 -8.10 4.66
CA GLY A 88 -8.00 -8.93 5.12
C GLY A 88 -9.38 -8.26 5.02
N ARG A 89 -9.46 -7.07 4.41
CA ARG A 89 -10.71 -6.37 4.11
C ARG A 89 -11.44 -7.09 2.97
N ASP A 90 -12.76 -7.03 2.98
CA ASP A 90 -13.57 -7.53 1.86
C ASP A 90 -13.40 -6.66 0.60
N LEU A 91 -13.75 -7.23 -0.55
CA LEU A 91 -13.58 -6.59 -1.84
C LEU A 91 -14.45 -5.34 -2.02
N GLU A 92 -15.65 -5.29 -1.42
CA GLU A 92 -16.55 -4.14 -1.55
C GLU A 92 -15.99 -2.92 -0.82
N THR A 93 -15.49 -3.12 0.41
CA THR A 93 -14.77 -2.11 1.19
C THR A 93 -13.57 -1.58 0.39
N VAL A 94 -12.68 -2.47 -0.09
CA VAL A 94 -11.51 -2.06 -0.87
C VAL A 94 -11.88 -1.29 -2.15
N ARG A 95 -12.97 -1.69 -2.84
CA ARG A 95 -13.46 -0.98 -4.02
C ARG A 95 -13.95 0.42 -3.71
N ALA A 96 -14.72 0.58 -2.64
CA ALA A 96 -15.21 1.88 -2.20
C ALA A 96 -14.05 2.82 -1.82
N ASP A 97 -13.05 2.30 -1.11
CA ASP A 97 -11.88 3.05 -0.66
C ASP A 97 -10.86 3.35 -1.77
N LEU A 98 -10.91 2.63 -2.89
CA LEU A 98 -10.14 2.93 -4.11
C LEU A 98 -10.84 3.94 -5.01
N GLU A 99 -12.17 3.93 -5.06
CA GLU A 99 -12.98 4.80 -5.92
C GLU A 99 -12.84 6.27 -5.51
N ARG A 100 -12.71 6.53 -4.21
CA ARG A 100 -12.38 7.86 -3.67
C ARG A 100 -11.08 7.78 -2.91
N ASP A 101 -10.20 8.75 -3.14
CA ASP A 101 -8.94 8.89 -2.42
C ASP A 101 -9.15 8.75 -0.91
N THR A 102 -8.60 7.68 -0.35
CA THR A 102 -8.69 7.37 1.07
C THR A 102 -7.34 7.65 1.71
N VAL A 103 -7.26 8.75 2.47
CA VAL A 103 -6.08 9.17 3.21
C VAL A 103 -6.18 8.65 4.64
N LEU A 104 -5.22 7.84 5.05
CA LEU A 104 -5.11 7.28 6.39
C LEU A 104 -3.89 7.87 7.09
N ASP A 105 -4.04 8.23 8.36
CA ASP A 105 -2.90 8.46 9.23
C ASP A 105 -2.30 7.12 9.69
N ALA A 106 -1.27 7.17 10.53
CA ALA A 106 -0.59 5.96 10.98
C ALA A 106 -1.50 5.00 11.77
N ALA A 107 -2.46 5.53 12.54
CA ALA A 107 -3.42 4.72 13.31
C ALA A 107 -4.46 4.09 12.38
N GLY A 108 -5.04 4.89 11.47
CA GLY A 108 -5.95 4.39 10.43
C GLY A 108 -5.29 3.34 9.55
N ALA A 109 -3.99 3.46 9.25
CA ALA A 109 -3.26 2.44 8.50
C ALA A 109 -3.12 1.10 9.26
N VAL A 110 -3.00 1.15 10.60
CA VAL A 110 -3.05 -0.06 11.45
C VAL A 110 -4.44 -0.66 11.43
N ASP A 111 -5.48 0.15 11.70
CA ASP A 111 -6.87 -0.31 11.75
C ASP A 111 -7.34 -0.87 10.39
N TYR A 112 -6.85 -0.30 9.29
CA TYR A 112 -7.14 -0.78 7.94
C TYR A 112 -6.45 -2.11 7.64
N GLY A 113 -5.34 -2.44 8.33
CA GLY A 113 -4.54 -3.63 8.10
C GLY A 113 -3.39 -3.46 7.10
N LEU A 114 -3.02 -2.22 6.78
CA LEU A 114 -1.89 -1.90 5.88
C LEU A 114 -0.53 -2.01 6.60
N VAL A 115 -0.53 -1.76 7.90
CA VAL A 115 0.62 -1.93 8.79
C VAL A 115 0.21 -2.63 10.07
N ASP A 116 1.16 -3.26 10.76
CA ASP A 116 0.91 -3.99 12.00
C ASP A 116 1.05 -3.09 13.24
N ARG A 117 1.96 -2.11 13.19
CA ARG A 117 2.21 -1.22 14.34
C ARG A 117 2.85 0.10 13.96
N ILE A 118 2.59 1.09 14.80
CA ILE A 118 3.30 2.37 14.78
C ILE A 118 4.60 2.22 15.57
N THR A 119 5.73 2.59 14.98
CA THR A 119 7.05 2.49 15.60
C THR A 119 7.61 3.87 15.97
N VAL A 120 8.38 3.93 17.06
CA VAL A 120 9.09 5.15 17.49
C VAL A 120 10.54 5.16 16.98
N PRO A 121 11.16 6.34 16.78
CA PRO A 121 12.55 6.43 16.34
C PRO A 121 13.51 5.66 17.25
N ARG A 122 14.51 4.98 16.66
CA ARG A 122 15.52 4.17 17.39
C ARG A 122 16.26 4.91 18.51
N LYS A 123 16.40 6.24 18.44
CA LYS A 123 16.97 7.05 19.54
C LYS A 123 16.10 6.99 20.81
N ALA A 124 14.78 6.99 20.67
CA ALA A 124 13.86 6.87 21.79
C ALA A 124 13.87 5.46 22.39
N SER A 125 14.00 4.41 21.55
CA SER A 125 14.06 3.02 22.02
C SER A 125 15.37 2.69 22.76
N LEU A 126 16.49 3.34 22.40
CA LEU A 126 17.77 3.19 23.11
C LEU A 126 17.74 3.89 24.48
N ALA A 127 17.13 5.07 24.58
CA ALA A 127 16.97 5.78 25.85
C ALA A 127 16.09 5.01 26.85
N ALA A 128 15.10 4.25 26.38
CA ALA A 128 14.26 3.40 27.21
C ALA A 128 14.99 2.13 27.72
N ARG A 129 15.99 1.63 26.98
CA ARG A 129 16.78 0.45 27.35
C ARG A 129 17.94 0.75 28.31
N GLY A 130 18.45 1.98 28.34
CA GLY A 130 19.54 2.41 29.22
C GLY A 130 19.13 2.85 30.64
N ARG A 131 17.89 2.61 31.05
CA ARG A 131 17.36 2.95 32.39
C ARG A 131 17.12 1.73 33.30
N ARG A 132 17.82 0.62 33.05
CA ARG A 132 17.80 -0.57 33.91
C ARG A 132 19.16 -0.79 34.55
#